data_AF-D0N5V7-F1
#
_entry.id   AF-D0N5V7-F1
#
_cell.length_a   1.000
_cell.length_b   1.000
_cell.length_c   1.000
_cell.angle_alpha   90.00
_cell.angle_beta   90.00
_cell.angle_gamma   90.00
#
_symmetry.space_group_name_H-M   'P 1'
#
loop_
_entity.id
_entity.type
_entity.pdbx_description
1 polymer ?
#
loop_
_entity_poly.entity_id
_entity_poly.type
_entity_poly.pdbx_seq_one_letter_code
_entity_poly.pdbx_strand_id
1 'polypeptide(L)'
;MASLLHDIHSMRPPTLGLIPQENLVSDIVLAELQPYTKTSGGYLTVERVEFVAGRGNVIITYQHPDFAHSERTVAFVGSHMDVVPANPEGWEEDPFTLTVEGDKLYGRGTTDCLGHVALMTELFKGLAQKKVRIETKVVCVLIASEESTEIPGVGPCIGTAGVITWTLKATGKLFHSGLPNYHETGDLGSGR
;
A
#
# COMPACT_ATOMS: atom_id res chain seq x y z
N MET A 1 -1.16 -13.73 1.90
CA MET A 1 -2.39 -12.97 2.27
C MET A 1 -2.72 -13.08 3.74
N ALA A 2 -2.90 -14.28 4.31
CA ALA A 2 -3.26 -14.43 5.72
C ALA A 2 -2.23 -13.81 6.67
N SER A 3 -0.92 -13.98 6.44
CA SER A 3 0.13 -13.38 7.28
C SER A 3 0.07 -11.84 7.36
N LEU A 4 -0.16 -11.16 6.23
CA LEU A 4 -0.24 -9.68 6.17
C LEU A 4 -1.36 -9.09 7.02
N LEU A 5 -2.41 -9.87 7.30
CA LEU A 5 -3.61 -9.42 8.00
C LEU A 5 -3.67 -9.93 9.46
N HIS A 6 -2.79 -10.87 9.85
CA HIS A 6 -2.71 -11.36 11.23
C HIS A 6 -1.95 -10.39 12.16
N ASP A 7 -1.04 -9.58 11.63
CA ASP A 7 -0.17 -8.71 12.42
C ASP A 7 -0.67 -7.25 12.55
N ILE A 8 -1.92 -6.96 12.16
CA ILE A 8 -2.57 -5.64 12.30
C ILE A 8 -2.77 -5.27 13.78
N HIS A 9 -2.59 -6.21 14.70
CA HIS A 9 -2.70 -6.05 16.15
C HIS A 9 -1.86 -4.90 16.74
N SER A 10 -0.83 -4.44 16.03
CA SER A 10 0.06 -3.32 16.38
C SER A 10 -0.40 -1.96 15.82
N MET A 11 -1.34 -1.92 14.87
CA MET A 11 -1.91 -0.69 14.29
C MET A 11 -3.10 -0.19 15.10
N ARG A 12 -2.90 -0.14 16.42
CA ARG A 12 -3.92 0.33 17.36
C ARG A 12 -4.12 1.84 17.24
N PRO A 13 -5.29 2.36 17.66
CA PRO A 13 -5.64 3.76 17.47
C PRO A 13 -4.61 4.77 18.01
N PRO A 14 -4.39 5.92 17.32
CA PRO A 14 -3.61 7.04 17.85
C PRO A 14 -4.19 7.61 19.16
N THR A 15 -5.49 7.40 19.43
CA THR A 15 -6.13 7.77 20.70
C THR A 15 -5.55 7.03 21.92
N LEU A 16 -4.73 5.98 21.72
CA LEU A 16 -3.95 5.30 22.75
C LEU A 16 -2.47 5.74 22.80
N GLY A 17 -2.06 6.76 22.03
CA GLY A 17 -0.68 7.22 21.93
C GLY A 17 0.25 6.28 21.15
N LEU A 18 -0.33 5.42 20.30
CA LEU A 18 0.42 4.43 19.51
C LEU A 18 0.73 4.98 18.12
N ILE A 19 2.00 4.90 17.73
CA ILE A 19 2.50 5.32 16.42
C ILE A 19 2.35 4.11 15.47
N PRO A 20 1.78 4.29 14.26
CA PRO A 20 1.74 3.23 13.25
C PRO A 20 3.13 2.63 12.99
N GLN A 21 3.18 1.32 12.77
CA GLN A 21 4.41 0.59 12.48
C GLN A 21 4.30 -0.15 11.14
N GLU A 22 4.35 0.58 10.04
CA GLU A 22 4.29 0.03 8.67
C GLU A 22 5.45 -0.93 8.38
N ASN A 23 6.53 -0.86 9.16
CA ASN A 23 7.61 -1.83 9.10
C ASN A 23 7.15 -3.28 9.34
N LEU A 24 6.10 -3.50 10.15
CA LEU A 24 5.58 -4.84 10.39
C LEU A 24 4.93 -5.44 9.15
N VAL A 25 4.15 -4.64 8.40
CA VAL A 25 3.57 -5.07 7.12
C VAL A 25 4.66 -5.26 6.08
N SER A 26 5.56 -4.30 5.97
CA SER A 26 6.63 -4.37 4.99
C SER A 26 7.62 -5.49 5.30
N ASP A 27 7.81 -5.93 6.54
CA ASP A 27 8.65 -7.08 6.88
C ASP A 27 8.09 -8.35 6.23
N ILE A 28 6.77 -8.51 6.24
CA ILE A 28 6.08 -9.61 5.59
C ILE A 28 6.24 -9.53 4.07
N VAL A 29 6.05 -8.35 3.48
CA VAL A 29 6.25 -8.15 2.02
C VAL A 29 7.68 -8.48 1.61
N LEU A 30 8.67 -7.98 2.35
CA LEU A 30 10.08 -8.23 2.07
C LEU A 30 10.41 -9.71 2.19
N ALA A 31 9.94 -10.39 3.25
CA ALA A 31 10.14 -11.81 3.46
C ALA A 31 9.52 -12.65 2.33
N GLU A 32 8.30 -12.34 1.93
CA GLU A 32 7.57 -13.06 0.88
C GLU A 32 8.27 -12.93 -0.50
N LEU A 33 8.84 -11.77 -0.79
CA LEU A 33 9.50 -11.50 -2.07
C LEU A 33 10.99 -11.86 -2.08
N GLN A 34 11.62 -12.07 -0.92
CA GLN A 34 13.05 -12.34 -0.78
C GLN A 34 13.58 -13.43 -1.72
N PRO A 35 12.90 -14.59 -1.91
CA PRO A 35 13.39 -15.64 -2.80
C PRO A 35 13.43 -15.25 -4.28
N TYR A 36 12.69 -14.21 -4.65
CA TYR A 36 12.53 -13.74 -6.04
C TYR A 36 13.37 -12.50 -6.36
N THR A 37 14.17 -12.05 -5.40
CA THR A 37 15.06 -10.89 -5.57
C THR A 37 16.31 -11.25 -6.38
N LYS A 38 16.95 -10.24 -6.97
CA LYS A 38 18.21 -10.39 -7.72
C LYS A 38 19.33 -11.02 -6.91
N THR A 39 19.41 -10.74 -5.61
CA THR A 39 20.40 -11.35 -4.71
C THR A 39 20.17 -12.86 -4.52
N SER A 40 18.93 -13.33 -4.70
CA SER A 40 18.55 -14.74 -4.71
C SER A 40 18.49 -15.35 -6.12
N GLY A 41 18.96 -14.64 -7.16
CA GLY A 41 18.92 -15.10 -8.56
C GLY A 41 17.57 -14.89 -9.26
N GLY A 42 16.65 -14.13 -8.66
CA GLY A 42 15.40 -13.70 -9.26
C GLY A 42 15.49 -12.35 -9.98
N TYR A 43 14.35 -11.78 -10.37
CA TYR A 43 14.28 -10.58 -11.21
C TYR A 43 13.75 -9.34 -10.46
N LEU A 44 13.45 -9.48 -9.17
CA LEU A 44 12.96 -8.38 -8.35
C LEU A 44 14.10 -7.58 -7.71
N THR A 45 13.91 -6.27 -7.64
CA THR A 45 14.55 -5.41 -6.66
C THR A 45 13.47 -4.99 -5.67
N VAL A 46 13.71 -5.16 -4.36
CA VAL A 46 12.77 -4.77 -3.30
C VAL A 46 13.54 -3.95 -2.29
N GLU A 47 13.11 -2.70 -2.09
CA GLU A 47 13.81 -1.72 -1.27
C GLU A 47 12.83 -1.09 -0.28
N ARG A 48 13.25 -0.96 0.99
CA ARG A 48 12.53 -0.16 1.98
C ARG A 48 13.19 1.21 2.10
N VAL A 49 12.38 2.27 2.03
CA VAL A 49 12.82 3.65 2.20
C VAL A 49 12.12 4.24 3.41
N GLU A 50 12.90 4.52 4.45
CA GLU A 50 12.41 4.93 5.75
C GLU A 50 12.87 6.36 6.06
N PHE A 51 11.92 7.26 6.26
CA PHE A 51 12.18 8.64 6.68
C PHE A 51 11.99 8.82 8.19
N VAL A 52 11.11 8.00 8.77
CA VAL A 52 10.81 7.94 10.20
C VAL A 52 10.92 6.49 10.62
N ALA A 53 11.69 6.23 11.69
CA ALA A 53 11.87 4.87 12.21
C ALA A 53 10.52 4.21 12.51
N GLY A 54 10.34 2.97 12.05
CA GLY A 54 9.10 2.20 12.08
C GLY A 54 8.18 2.39 10.87
N ARG A 55 8.42 3.39 10.00
CA ARG A 55 7.46 3.85 8.98
C ARG A 55 8.05 3.88 7.57
N GLY A 56 8.49 2.72 7.09
CA GLY A 56 9.09 2.57 5.77
C GLY A 56 8.07 2.48 4.63
N ASN A 57 8.37 3.14 3.52
CA ASN A 57 7.77 2.84 2.22
C ASN A 57 8.48 1.63 1.59
N VAL A 58 7.82 0.86 0.73
CA VAL A 58 8.44 -0.25 -0.01
C VAL A 58 8.34 -0.01 -1.51
N ILE A 59 9.47 -0.12 -2.21
CA ILE A 59 9.54 -0.05 -3.66
C ILE A 59 9.87 -1.45 -4.18
N ILE A 60 8.98 -1.99 -5.00
CA ILE A 60 9.12 -3.29 -5.67
C ILE A 60 9.30 -3.02 -7.15
N THR A 61 10.38 -3.53 -7.75
CA THR A 61 10.67 -3.37 -9.17
C THR A 61 10.87 -4.74 -9.82
N TYR A 62 10.13 -4.99 -10.90
CA TYR A 62 10.35 -6.11 -11.80
C TYR A 62 10.96 -5.61 -13.12
N GLN A 63 12.10 -6.17 -13.50
CA GLN A 63 12.76 -5.92 -14.78
C GLN A 63 13.32 -7.23 -15.32
N HIS A 64 12.86 -7.63 -16.51
CA HIS A 64 13.44 -8.80 -17.17
C HIS A 64 14.87 -8.49 -17.64
N PRO A 65 15.88 -9.36 -17.41
CA PRO A 65 17.28 -9.11 -17.72
C PRO A 65 17.56 -8.77 -19.20
N ASP A 66 16.90 -9.44 -20.15
CA ASP A 66 17.01 -9.14 -21.59
C ASP A 66 16.74 -7.67 -21.94
N PHE A 67 15.96 -6.98 -21.10
CA PHE A 67 15.53 -5.61 -21.31
C PHE A 67 16.05 -4.67 -20.22
N ALA A 68 17.19 -4.99 -19.59
CA ALA A 68 17.80 -4.15 -18.55
C ALA A 68 18.09 -2.70 -18.98
N HIS A 69 18.16 -2.44 -20.29
CA HIS A 69 18.37 -1.13 -20.91
C HIS A 69 17.05 -0.37 -21.22
N SER A 70 15.89 -0.95 -20.92
CA SER A 70 14.60 -0.35 -21.23
C SER A 70 14.27 0.79 -20.26
N GLU A 71 13.85 1.92 -20.83
CA GLU A 71 13.35 3.08 -20.07
C GLU A 71 11.82 3.04 -19.90
N ARG A 72 11.12 2.11 -20.56
CA ARG A 72 9.65 2.00 -20.49
C ARG A 72 9.25 1.55 -19.10
N THR A 73 8.43 2.33 -18.41
CA THR A 73 8.02 2.06 -17.03
C THR A 73 6.51 2.20 -16.87
N VAL A 74 5.90 1.23 -16.20
CA VAL A 74 4.56 1.34 -15.61
C VAL A 74 4.70 1.23 -14.10
N ALA A 75 4.08 2.15 -13.38
CA ALA A 75 4.14 2.20 -11.93
C ALA A 75 2.73 2.10 -11.32
N PHE A 76 2.60 1.26 -10.31
CA PHE A 76 1.46 1.19 -9.41
C PHE A 76 1.83 1.92 -8.12
N VAL A 77 1.09 2.95 -7.77
CA VAL A 77 1.37 3.81 -6.62
C VAL A 77 0.06 4.06 -5.87
N GLY A 78 0.10 4.04 -4.54
CA GLY A 78 -1.05 4.43 -3.70
C GLY A 78 -1.58 3.33 -2.79
N SER A 79 -1.07 2.09 -2.87
CA SER A 79 -1.36 1.11 -1.82
C SER A 79 -0.58 1.48 -0.56
N HIS A 80 -1.28 1.87 0.49
CA HIS A 80 -0.74 2.21 1.80
C HIS A 80 -0.72 1.02 2.76
N MET A 81 0.11 1.10 3.80
CA MET A 81 0.33 0.03 4.78
C MET A 81 -0.18 0.38 6.18
N ASP A 82 -0.64 1.60 6.38
CA ASP A 82 -1.33 2.03 7.60
C ASP A 82 -2.83 1.73 7.54
N VAL A 83 -3.48 1.77 8.69
CA VAL A 83 -4.94 1.62 8.79
C VAL A 83 -5.47 2.59 9.83
N VAL A 84 -6.72 3.02 9.65
CA VAL A 84 -7.43 3.79 10.67
C VAL A 84 -7.71 2.96 11.93
N PRO A 85 -7.86 3.62 13.09
CA PRO A 85 -8.41 3.03 14.31
C PRO A 85 -9.62 2.11 14.11
N ALA A 86 -9.72 1.06 14.92
CA ALA A 86 -10.96 0.28 15.06
C ALA A 86 -11.35 0.20 16.54
N ASN A 87 -12.64 0.42 16.83
CA ASN A 87 -13.24 0.13 18.14
C ASN A 87 -13.82 -1.29 18.12
N PRO A 88 -13.28 -2.26 18.88
CA PRO A 88 -13.77 -3.64 18.90
C PRO A 88 -15.26 -3.77 19.25
N GLU A 89 -15.83 -2.87 20.05
CA GLU A 89 -17.25 -2.93 20.43
C GLU A 89 -18.21 -2.77 19.24
N GLY A 90 -17.75 -2.17 18.14
CA GLY A 90 -18.53 -1.99 16.91
C GLY A 90 -18.35 -3.11 15.89
N TRP A 91 -17.63 -4.18 16.22
CA TRP A 91 -17.34 -5.28 15.31
C TRP A 91 -17.91 -6.60 15.83
N GLU A 92 -18.42 -7.41 14.91
CA GLU A 92 -18.86 -8.79 15.20
C GLU A 92 -17.67 -9.74 15.37
N GLU A 93 -16.59 -9.48 14.61
CA GLU A 93 -15.33 -10.22 14.63
C GLU A 93 -14.19 -9.34 15.15
N ASP A 94 -13.09 -9.92 15.63
CA ASP A 94 -11.93 -9.12 16.02
C ASP A 94 -11.38 -8.33 14.81
N PRO A 95 -11.39 -6.98 14.82
CA PRO A 95 -10.92 -6.17 13.69
C PRO A 95 -9.44 -6.36 13.39
N PHE A 96 -8.65 -6.85 14.33
CA PHE A 96 -7.20 -7.01 14.17
C PHE A 96 -6.78 -8.46 13.90
N THR A 97 -7.76 -9.34 13.68
CA THR A 97 -7.54 -10.73 13.28
C THR A 97 -8.29 -10.98 11.98
N LEU A 98 -7.62 -11.55 10.98
CA LEU A 98 -8.29 -11.92 9.73
C LEU A 98 -9.27 -13.06 9.97
N THR A 99 -10.56 -12.78 9.81
CA THR A 99 -11.61 -13.79 9.83
C THR A 99 -12.08 -14.06 8.41
N VAL A 100 -12.13 -15.34 8.03
CA VAL A 100 -12.56 -15.79 6.70
C VAL A 100 -13.87 -16.55 6.84
N GLU A 101 -14.92 -16.05 6.20
CA GLU A 101 -16.25 -16.67 6.21
C GLU A 101 -16.74 -16.83 4.78
N GLY A 102 -16.65 -18.05 4.24
CA GLY A 102 -16.98 -18.31 2.84
C GLY A 102 -16.07 -17.51 1.89
N ASP A 103 -16.66 -16.58 1.14
CA ASP A 103 -15.99 -15.68 0.20
C ASP A 103 -15.66 -14.29 0.80
N LYS A 104 -15.96 -14.08 2.08
CA LYS A 104 -15.74 -12.81 2.78
C LYS A 104 -14.51 -12.86 3.67
N LEU A 105 -13.83 -11.72 3.72
CA LEU A 105 -12.66 -11.47 4.58
C LEU A 105 -13.00 -10.29 5.49
N TYR A 106 -12.97 -10.51 6.80
CA TYR A 106 -13.21 -9.49 7.80
C TYR A 106 -11.91 -9.17 8.54
N GLY A 107 -11.73 -7.88 8.80
CA GLY A 107 -10.57 -7.31 9.47
C GLY A 107 -10.37 -5.89 8.99
N ARG A 108 -9.90 -5.01 9.88
CA ARG A 108 -9.41 -3.67 9.51
C ARG A 108 -8.32 -3.83 8.45
N GLY A 109 -8.23 -2.92 7.48
CA GLY A 109 -7.22 -3.00 6.43
C GLY A 109 -7.57 -3.91 5.25
N THR A 110 -8.53 -4.84 5.38
CA THR A 110 -8.87 -5.79 4.30
C THR A 110 -9.24 -5.10 2.99
N THR A 111 -10.12 -4.10 3.04
CA THR A 111 -10.46 -3.25 1.88
C THR A 111 -9.54 -2.05 1.75
N ASP A 112 -9.17 -1.42 2.87
CA ASP A 112 -8.44 -0.15 2.92
C ASP A 112 -7.19 -0.20 3.83
N CYS A 113 -6.01 -0.53 3.30
CA CYS A 113 -5.83 -1.09 1.96
C CYS A 113 -4.84 -2.27 1.88
N LEU A 114 -4.65 -2.97 2.98
CA LEU A 114 -3.80 -4.17 3.08
C LEU A 114 -4.20 -5.29 2.11
N GLY A 115 -5.47 -5.40 1.70
CA GLY A 115 -5.87 -6.30 0.61
C GLY A 115 -5.21 -5.95 -0.72
N HIS A 116 -5.08 -4.65 -1.04
CA HIS A 116 -4.36 -4.17 -2.21
C HIS A 116 -2.86 -4.40 -2.08
N VAL A 117 -2.28 -4.19 -0.90
CA VAL A 117 -0.87 -4.53 -0.61
C VAL A 117 -0.60 -6.00 -0.89
N ALA A 118 -1.50 -6.89 -0.44
CA ALA A 118 -1.37 -8.32 -0.66
C ALA A 118 -1.51 -8.69 -2.14
N LEU A 119 -2.47 -8.09 -2.86
CA LEU A 119 -2.65 -8.28 -4.29
C LEU A 119 -1.40 -7.86 -5.09
N MET A 120 -0.83 -6.70 -4.77
CA MET A 120 0.38 -6.20 -5.42
C MET A 120 1.58 -7.11 -5.12
N THR A 121 1.71 -7.59 -3.89
CA THR A 121 2.77 -8.55 -3.52
C THR A 121 2.66 -9.84 -4.34
N GLU A 122 1.46 -10.42 -4.45
CA GLU A 122 1.24 -11.63 -5.27
C GLU A 122 1.43 -11.38 -6.77
N LEU A 123 1.06 -10.21 -7.29
CA LEU A 123 1.33 -9.83 -8.68
C LEU A 123 2.83 -9.89 -8.99
N PHE A 124 3.66 -9.25 -8.16
CA PHE A 124 5.11 -9.19 -8.38
C PHE A 124 5.80 -10.54 -8.17
N LYS A 125 5.34 -11.30 -7.16
CA LYS A 125 5.74 -12.70 -6.98
C LYS A 125 5.42 -13.53 -8.23
N GLY A 126 4.21 -13.42 -8.78
CA GLY A 126 3.80 -14.12 -9.99
C GLY A 126 4.61 -13.71 -11.23
N LEU A 127 4.91 -12.42 -11.41
CA LEU A 127 5.78 -11.93 -12.48
C LEU A 127 7.18 -12.57 -12.39
N ALA A 128 7.75 -12.59 -11.18
CA ALA A 128 9.08 -13.12 -10.94
C ALA A 128 9.16 -14.65 -11.07
N GLN A 129 8.17 -15.38 -10.53
CA GLN A 129 8.07 -16.84 -10.65
C GLN A 129 7.98 -17.29 -12.11
N LYS A 130 7.13 -16.62 -12.89
CA LYS A 130 6.92 -16.94 -14.32
C LYS A 130 8.02 -16.38 -15.21
N LYS A 131 8.92 -15.55 -14.68
CA LYS A 131 9.97 -14.85 -15.44
C LYS A 131 9.40 -14.18 -16.69
N VAL A 132 8.27 -13.50 -16.52
CA VAL A 132 7.49 -12.93 -17.63
C VAL A 132 8.38 -12.03 -18.50
N ARG A 133 8.55 -12.40 -19.76
CA ARG A 133 9.44 -11.69 -20.67
C ARG A 133 8.76 -10.44 -21.23
N ILE A 134 8.88 -9.31 -20.53
CA ILE A 134 8.34 -8.00 -20.91
C ILE A 134 9.43 -6.94 -20.95
N GLU A 135 9.37 -6.05 -21.94
CA GLU A 135 10.31 -4.93 -22.10
C GLU A 135 10.04 -3.81 -21.08
N THR A 136 8.77 -3.61 -20.73
CA THR A 136 8.35 -2.59 -19.77
C THR A 136 8.72 -2.99 -18.35
N LYS A 137 9.45 -2.11 -17.66
CA LYS A 137 9.71 -2.16 -16.22
C LYS A 137 8.40 -1.96 -15.46
N VAL A 138 8.12 -2.83 -14.49
CA VAL A 138 6.94 -2.71 -13.63
C VAL A 138 7.41 -2.34 -12.23
N VAL A 139 6.86 -1.26 -11.70
CA VAL A 139 7.20 -0.73 -10.37
C VAL A 139 5.95 -0.68 -9.51
N CYS A 140 6.07 -1.02 -8.24
CA CYS A 140 5.05 -0.79 -7.22
C CYS A 140 5.66 -0.02 -6.06
N VAL A 141 4.95 0.99 -5.58
CA VAL A 141 5.31 1.74 -4.38
C VAL A 141 4.21 1.55 -3.35
N LEU A 142 4.53 0.83 -2.28
CA LEU A 142 3.72 0.71 -1.08
C LEU A 142 4.08 1.86 -0.14
N ILE A 143 3.11 2.65 0.26
CA ILE A 143 3.33 3.91 0.97
C ILE A 143 3.01 3.80 2.46
N ALA A 144 3.68 4.62 3.26
CA ALA A 144 3.36 4.83 4.67
C ALA A 144 2.65 6.18 4.86
N SER A 145 1.86 6.29 5.93
CA SER A 145 1.23 7.53 6.38
C SER A 145 0.20 8.13 5.42
N GLU A 146 -0.61 7.29 4.78
CA GLU A 146 -1.71 7.79 3.95
C GLU A 146 -2.88 8.29 4.82
N GLU A 147 -3.23 7.53 5.86
CA GLU A 147 -4.39 7.80 6.73
C GLU A 147 -4.07 8.80 7.84
N SER A 148 -2.78 9.05 8.10
CA SER A 148 -2.31 9.89 9.19
C SER A 148 -1.75 11.22 8.69
N THR A 149 -2.50 12.30 8.91
CA THR A 149 -2.07 13.69 8.63
C THR A 149 -1.69 14.47 9.90
N GLU A 150 -1.94 13.91 11.08
CA GLU A 150 -1.89 14.64 12.36
C GLU A 150 -0.58 14.48 13.14
N ILE A 151 0.36 13.63 12.70
CA ILE A 151 1.64 13.42 13.41
C ILE A 151 2.67 14.46 12.93
N PRO A 152 3.12 15.40 13.79
CA PRO A 152 4.09 16.42 13.38
C PRO A 152 5.39 15.78 12.89
N GLY A 153 5.85 16.17 11.70
CA GLY A 153 7.06 15.62 11.08
C GLY A 153 6.85 14.34 10.28
N VAL A 154 5.63 13.79 10.25
CA VAL A 154 5.27 12.63 9.43
C VAL A 154 4.15 13.00 8.47
N GLY A 155 4.54 13.73 7.43
CA GLY A 155 3.62 14.08 6.34
C GLY A 155 3.31 12.88 5.44
N PRO A 156 2.20 12.94 4.67
CA PRO A 156 1.84 11.90 3.72
C PRO A 156 2.96 11.74 2.70
N CYS A 157 3.56 10.54 2.64
CA CYS A 157 4.74 10.30 1.81
C CYS A 157 4.44 10.42 0.31
N ILE A 158 3.19 10.19 -0.11
CA ILE A 158 2.74 10.43 -1.49
C ILE A 158 1.31 10.97 -1.44
N GLY A 159 1.17 12.30 -1.44
CA GLY A 159 -0.08 12.96 -1.85
C GLY A 159 -0.92 13.59 -0.74
N THR A 160 -0.38 14.55 0.02
CA THR A 160 -1.17 15.76 0.38
C THR A 160 -0.38 16.97 0.87
N ALA A 161 0.89 16.87 1.27
CA ALA A 161 1.71 18.08 1.50
C ALA A 161 3.21 17.73 1.55
N GLY A 162 3.98 18.22 0.58
CA GLY A 162 5.45 18.20 0.64
C GLY A 162 6.09 17.40 -0.48
N VAL A 163 6.52 18.12 -1.50
CA VAL A 163 7.30 17.67 -2.65
C VAL A 163 8.58 16.94 -2.18
N ILE A 164 8.66 15.63 -2.43
CA ILE A 164 9.95 15.01 -2.78
C ILE A 164 9.99 14.90 -4.31
N THR A 165 10.89 15.65 -4.93
CA THR A 165 11.15 15.56 -6.38
C THR A 165 11.93 14.29 -6.66
N TRP A 166 11.23 13.18 -6.86
CA TRP A 166 11.76 12.05 -7.61
C TRP A 166 11.38 12.26 -9.08
N THR A 167 12.36 12.24 -9.99
CA THR A 167 12.08 12.30 -11.43
C THR A 167 11.65 10.91 -11.91
N LEU A 168 10.42 10.50 -11.61
CA LEU A 168 9.78 9.39 -12.29
C LEU A 168 9.24 9.92 -13.63
N LYS A 169 9.94 9.66 -14.74
CA LYS A 169 9.35 9.81 -16.08
C LYS A 169 8.38 8.66 -16.32
N ALA A 170 7.18 8.77 -15.78
CA ALA A 170 6.07 7.90 -16.11
C ALA A 170 5.10 8.65 -17.04
N THR A 171 4.77 8.06 -18.18
CA THR A 171 3.70 8.56 -19.06
C THR A 171 2.45 7.77 -18.73
N GLY A 172 1.51 8.38 -17.99
CA GLY A 172 0.28 7.73 -17.52
C GLY A 172 -0.90 8.70 -17.47
N LYS A 173 -2.12 8.15 -17.47
CA LYS A 173 -3.36 8.92 -17.33
C LYS A 173 -3.73 8.97 -15.85
N LEU A 174 -3.90 10.17 -15.29
CA LEU A 174 -4.30 10.35 -13.89
C LEU A 174 -5.69 9.75 -13.68
N PHE A 175 -5.84 8.83 -12.73
CA PHE A 175 -7.13 8.38 -12.22
C PHE A 175 -7.08 8.47 -10.70
N HIS A 176 -8.08 9.13 -10.11
CA HIS A 176 -8.24 9.30 -8.68
C HIS A 176 -9.54 8.60 -8.28
N SER A 177 -9.45 7.59 -7.40
CA SER A 177 -10.59 6.93 -6.77
C SER A 177 -10.81 7.57 -5.40
N GLY A 178 -11.68 8.58 -5.28
CA GLY A 178 -11.80 9.26 -3.98
C GLY A 178 -12.83 10.36 -3.77
N LEU A 179 -13.75 10.64 -4.70
CA LEU A 179 -14.90 11.51 -4.39
C LEU A 179 -16.21 10.73 -4.57
N PRO A 180 -16.85 10.27 -3.49
CA PRO A 180 -18.25 9.90 -3.56
C PRO A 180 -19.05 11.17 -3.91
N ASN A 181 -19.94 11.04 -4.90
CA ASN A 181 -20.91 12.06 -5.26
C ASN A 181 -21.64 12.56 -4.00
N TYR A 182 -21.33 13.77 -3.54
CA TYR A 182 -22.24 14.54 -2.71
C TYR A 182 -23.39 14.98 -3.62
N HIS A 183 -24.46 14.17 -3.65
CA HIS A 183 -25.78 14.68 -4.02
C HIS A 183 -26.30 15.50 -2.85
N GLU A 184 -25.97 16.80 -2.79
CA GLU A 184 -26.81 17.75 -2.09
C GLU A 184 -28.04 18.03 -2.97
N THR A 185 -29.11 17.27 -2.75
CA THR A 185 -30.46 17.77 -3.01
C THR A 185 -30.81 18.72 -1.86
N GLY A 186 -30.40 19.97 -2.00
CA GLY A 186 -30.75 21.08 -1.11
C GLY A 186 -31.56 22.12 -1.86
N ASP A 187 -32.82 22.26 -1.45
CA ASP A 187 -33.87 23.11 -1.98
C ASP A 187 -33.45 24.59 -2.17
N LEU A 188 -33.47 25.10 -3.41
CA LEU A 188 -33.40 26.53 -3.67
C LEU A 188 -34.78 27.14 -3.37
N GLY A 189 -34.98 27.45 -2.09
CA GLY A 189 -36.13 28.18 -1.59
C GLY A 189 -36.35 29.49 -2.35
N SER A 190 -37.48 29.56 -3.03
CA SER A 190 -38.07 30.80 -3.55
C SER A 190 -38.43 31.73 -2.39
N GLY A 191 -37.95 32.98 -2.41
CA GLY A 191 -38.29 33.96 -1.39
C GLY A 191 -37.87 35.38 -1.76
N ARG A 192 -38.71 36.02 -2.60
CA ARG A 192 -38.96 37.46 -2.80
C ARG A 192 -37.81 38.47 -2.65
#